data_AF-A0A176UA55-F1
#
_entry.id   AF-A0A176UA55-F1
#
_cell.length_a   1.000
_cell.length_b   1.000
_cell.length_c   1.000
_cell.angle_alpha   90.00
_cell.angle_beta   90.00
_cell.angle_gamma   90.00
#
_symmetry.space_group_name_H-M   'P 1'
#
loop_
_entity.id
_entity.type
_entity.pdbx_description
1 polymer ?
#
loop_
_entity_poly.entity_id
_entity_poly.type
_entity_poly.pdbx_seq_one_letter_code
_entity_poly.pdbx_strand_id
1 'polypeptide(L)'
;MERVENTRQEILNIITSRKLTHEQKLTNLAGQADSLLEVLDLPDGLEDLLEPVEGKQCICDLFEGHAPVRPRYIVPDYAKFMREGSKFLQLDPPKDIYEAINSLLIFYKNVPSVTNYPVYLGNIDELLEPFMDDVDEAQAKKLFKLFFTHIDRTVLDSFSHADIGPKATRAGRLILEVERELLDAVPNITMKYDTDITPDDFGIECVKTALKTAKPSFANHKMFKKELGENYVIASCYNGLLLGGGSYTLCRLILGNIAKRAKDKKDFFENQLPYVMERMALYMDERIRFEVEESGFFESNFLAKEGFIHRDRFTAMFGMVGMAECVNILMELEGKKGRFGHDKEADDLGVEIMEAINAFNNAHVNPYCEATGGHFLLHAQVGIAQDKNITPGTRIPIGEEPKELIDQLRHCSRFHKYFPSGTGDIFPVDVTVHKNPQFVLDIVKGAFQADLRYLSFYESDGDVIRVTGYLAKRSEIEKYQKGESVLQNTTQLATGATENGHVQERRIR
;
A
#
# COMPACT_ATOMS: atom_id res chain seq x y z
N MET A 1 -7.36 10.56 34.19
CA MET A 1 -8.41 11.59 34.04
C MET A 1 -8.15 12.49 32.84
N GLU A 2 -6.92 12.99 32.65
CA GLU A 2 -6.57 13.86 31.51
C GLU A 2 -6.75 13.19 30.14
N ARG A 3 -6.26 11.97 29.92
CA ARG A 3 -6.45 11.23 28.66
C ARG A 3 -7.93 11.03 28.29
N VAL A 4 -8.76 10.63 29.26
CA VAL A 4 -10.20 10.43 29.06
C VAL A 4 -10.88 11.73 28.62
N GLU A 5 -10.56 12.86 29.25
CA GLU A 5 -11.13 14.15 28.86
C GLU A 5 -10.60 14.65 27.51
N ASN A 6 -9.32 14.40 27.18
CA ASN A 6 -8.77 14.68 25.85
C ASN A 6 -9.52 13.88 24.77
N THR A 7 -9.73 12.58 24.97
CA THR A 7 -10.50 11.75 24.05
C THR A 7 -11.95 12.21 23.92
N ARG A 8 -12.60 12.64 25.02
CA ARG A 8 -13.97 13.21 24.94
C ARG A 8 -14.01 14.46 24.07
N GLN A 9 -13.00 15.31 24.16
CA GLN A 9 -12.89 16.51 23.32
C GLN A 9 -12.64 16.13 21.84
N GLU A 10 -11.80 15.15 21.57
CA GLU A 10 -11.56 14.63 20.21
C GLU A 10 -12.84 14.04 19.59
N ILE A 11 -13.59 13.24 20.35
CA ILE A 11 -14.90 12.71 19.96
C ILE A 11 -15.87 13.86 19.62
N LEU A 12 -15.94 14.90 20.46
CA LEU A 12 -16.80 16.06 20.18
C LEU A 12 -16.35 16.81 18.92
N ASN A 13 -15.05 16.93 18.67
CA ASN A 13 -14.50 17.54 17.46
C ASN A 13 -14.89 16.75 16.21
N ILE A 14 -14.89 15.41 16.26
CA ILE A 14 -15.35 14.56 15.16
C ILE A 14 -16.84 14.79 14.89
N ILE A 15 -17.68 14.72 15.93
CA ILE A 15 -19.14 14.88 15.82
C ILE A 15 -19.51 16.23 15.23
N THR A 16 -18.89 17.30 15.72
CA THR A 16 -19.21 18.68 15.34
C THR A 16 -18.50 19.14 14.06
N SER A 17 -17.59 18.33 13.51
CA SER A 17 -16.89 18.65 12.27
C SER A 17 -17.85 18.90 11.11
N ARG A 18 -17.60 20.00 10.39
CA ARG A 18 -18.30 20.36 9.15
C ARG A 18 -17.55 19.88 7.89
N LYS A 19 -16.35 19.32 8.06
CA LYS A 19 -15.50 18.84 6.97
C LYS A 19 -15.66 17.34 6.71
N LEU A 20 -16.23 16.60 7.66
CA LEU A 20 -16.39 15.15 7.58
C LEU A 20 -17.81 14.76 7.16
N THR A 21 -17.92 13.76 6.29
CA THR A 21 -19.18 13.07 5.95
C THR A 21 -19.67 12.22 7.13
N HIS A 22 -20.88 11.65 7.02
CA HIS A 22 -21.44 10.80 8.07
C HIS A 22 -20.56 9.56 8.32
N GLU A 23 -20.14 8.90 7.26
CA GLU A 23 -19.35 7.66 7.25
C GLU A 23 -17.93 7.89 7.78
N GLN A 24 -17.33 9.03 7.42
CA GLN A 24 -16.04 9.47 7.97
C GLN A 24 -16.14 9.72 9.47
N LYS A 25 -17.23 10.34 9.96
CA LYS A 25 -17.44 10.53 11.40
C LYS A 25 -17.56 9.20 12.13
N LEU A 26 -18.38 8.27 11.63
CA LEU A 26 -18.53 6.95 12.26
C LEU A 26 -17.21 6.17 12.30
N THR A 27 -16.43 6.20 11.22
CA THR A 27 -15.11 5.55 11.17
C THR A 27 -14.15 6.13 12.19
N ASN A 28 -14.04 7.47 12.26
CA ASN A 28 -13.15 8.12 13.22
C ASN A 28 -13.60 7.88 14.68
N LEU A 29 -14.91 7.84 14.94
CA LEU A 29 -15.44 7.51 16.28
C LEU A 29 -15.08 6.07 16.70
N ALA A 30 -15.11 5.11 15.77
CA ALA A 30 -14.70 3.74 16.06
C ALA A 30 -13.21 3.67 16.46
N GLY A 31 -12.34 4.38 15.75
CA GLY A 31 -10.91 4.47 16.10
C GLY A 31 -10.67 5.14 17.47
N GLN A 32 -11.47 6.14 17.84
CA GLN A 32 -11.38 6.71 19.18
C GLN A 32 -11.79 5.72 20.28
N ALA A 33 -12.72 4.80 19.98
CA ALA A 33 -13.16 3.80 20.95
C ALA A 33 -12.10 2.70 21.18
N ASP A 34 -11.45 2.19 20.11
CA ASP A 34 -10.40 1.19 20.26
C ASP A 34 -9.14 1.77 20.94
N SER A 35 -8.80 3.03 20.66
CA SER A 35 -7.61 3.69 21.17
C SER A 35 -7.71 4.12 22.64
N LEU A 36 -8.90 3.98 23.25
CA LEU A 36 -9.10 4.14 24.69
C LEU A 36 -8.69 2.91 25.49
N LEU A 37 -8.62 1.74 24.85
CA LEU A 37 -8.31 0.49 25.51
C LEU A 37 -6.79 0.29 25.63
N GLU A 38 -6.38 -0.45 26.65
CA GLU A 38 -5.00 -0.85 26.93
C GLU A 38 -5.00 -2.36 27.14
N VAL A 39 -5.02 -3.10 26.02
CA VAL A 39 -5.17 -4.57 26.03
C VAL A 39 -3.88 -5.31 25.67
N LEU A 40 -2.85 -4.58 25.25
CA LEU A 40 -1.59 -5.13 24.79
C LEU A 40 -0.55 -5.02 25.91
N ASP A 41 0.19 -6.10 26.15
CA ASP A 41 1.36 -6.09 27.01
C ASP A 41 2.55 -5.39 26.32
N LEU A 42 2.63 -4.07 26.46
CA LEU A 42 3.63 -3.26 25.73
C LEU A 42 5.06 -3.48 26.26
N PRO A 43 6.07 -3.65 25.38
CA PRO A 43 7.46 -3.77 25.80
C PRO A 43 7.99 -2.45 26.40
N ASP A 44 8.81 -2.57 27.45
CA ASP A 44 9.45 -1.42 28.12
C ASP A 44 10.12 -0.44 27.15
N GLY A 45 9.92 0.86 27.36
CA GLY A 45 10.55 1.91 26.55
C GLY A 45 9.99 2.07 25.13
N LEU A 46 8.93 1.33 24.76
CA LEU A 46 8.24 1.52 23.48
C LEU A 46 7.53 2.87 23.39
N GLU A 47 6.93 3.34 24.49
CA GLU A 47 6.18 4.60 24.53
C GLU A 47 7.01 5.78 24.03
N ASP A 48 8.26 5.89 24.49
CA ASP A 48 9.22 6.91 24.05
C ASP A 48 9.54 6.83 22.54
N LEU A 49 9.47 5.64 21.96
CA LEU A 49 9.74 5.41 20.53
C LEU A 49 8.51 5.70 19.66
N LEU A 50 7.31 5.51 20.19
CA LEU A 50 6.03 5.78 19.53
C LEU A 50 5.60 7.25 19.65
N GLU A 51 6.10 7.97 20.66
CA GLU A 51 5.70 9.35 20.94
C GLU A 51 5.79 10.22 19.67
N PRO A 52 4.68 10.83 19.21
CA PRO A 52 4.61 11.53 17.93
C PRO A 52 5.25 12.94 18.00
N VAL A 53 6.46 13.03 18.53
CA VAL A 53 7.26 14.26 18.57
C VAL A 53 8.15 14.31 17.34
N GLU A 54 8.04 15.41 16.59
CA GLU A 54 8.83 15.67 15.40
C GLU A 54 10.34 15.53 15.69
N GLY A 55 11.01 14.70 14.90
CA GLY A 55 12.44 14.41 15.06
C GLY A 55 12.82 13.43 16.17
N LYS A 56 11.87 12.96 17.00
CA LYS A 56 12.10 11.96 18.05
C LYS A 56 11.40 10.63 17.81
N GLN A 57 10.21 10.64 17.22
CA GLN A 57 9.44 9.42 16.94
C GLN A 57 10.27 8.45 16.10
N CYS A 58 10.50 7.24 16.61
CA CYS A 58 11.31 6.22 15.94
C CYS A 58 10.48 5.09 15.36
N ILE A 59 9.29 4.84 15.92
CA ILE A 59 8.33 3.84 15.48
C ILE A 59 7.01 4.56 15.22
N CYS A 60 6.34 4.21 14.13
CA CYS A 60 4.98 4.64 13.83
C CYS A 60 4.14 3.42 13.53
N ASP A 61 3.05 3.25 14.27
CA ASP A 61 2.10 2.13 14.15
C ASP A 61 0.98 2.39 13.14
N LEU A 62 1.09 3.49 12.38
CA LEU A 62 0.13 3.93 11.37
C LEU A 62 -1.30 4.09 11.89
N PHE A 63 -1.45 4.43 13.18
CA PHE A 63 -2.74 4.70 13.81
C PHE A 63 -3.71 3.50 13.76
N GLU A 64 -3.20 2.28 13.92
CA GLU A 64 -4.01 1.05 13.90
C GLU A 64 -4.83 0.80 15.18
N GLY A 65 -4.84 1.75 16.12
CA GLY A 65 -5.52 1.61 17.40
C GLY A 65 -4.80 0.69 18.38
N HIS A 66 -5.14 0.81 19.66
CA HIS A 66 -4.46 0.11 20.76
C HIS A 66 -5.11 -1.24 21.11
N ALA A 67 -6.27 -1.55 20.52
CA ALA A 67 -6.98 -2.81 20.68
C ALA A 67 -7.46 -3.31 19.31
N PRO A 68 -6.62 -4.03 18.55
CA PRO A 68 -6.94 -4.43 17.20
C PRO A 68 -8.09 -5.44 17.17
N VAL A 69 -9.21 -5.05 16.54
CA VAL A 69 -10.43 -5.89 16.42
C VAL A 69 -10.45 -6.72 15.13
N ARG A 70 -9.45 -6.55 14.27
CA ARG A 70 -9.32 -7.17 12.95
C ARG A 70 -7.91 -6.96 12.40
N PRO A 71 -7.41 -7.90 11.56
CA PRO A 71 -6.19 -7.68 10.80
C PRO A 71 -6.25 -6.40 9.96
N ARG A 72 -5.11 -5.72 9.83
CA ARG A 72 -4.93 -4.50 9.02
C ARG A 72 -5.37 -4.70 7.57
N TYR A 73 -4.87 -5.76 6.95
CA TYR A 73 -5.15 -6.10 5.55
C TYR A 73 -5.72 -7.51 5.44
N ILE A 74 -6.82 -7.63 4.72
CA ILE A 74 -7.52 -8.89 4.49
C ILE A 74 -7.66 -9.07 2.99
N VAL A 75 -7.29 -10.27 2.51
CA VAL A 75 -7.23 -10.61 1.09
C VAL A 75 -8.11 -11.85 0.85
N PRO A 76 -9.43 -11.68 0.64
CA PRO A 76 -10.33 -12.81 0.40
C PRO A 76 -10.04 -13.53 -0.92
N ASP A 77 -10.25 -14.85 -0.94
CA ASP A 77 -10.30 -15.64 -2.16
C ASP A 77 -11.63 -15.42 -2.89
N TYR A 78 -11.68 -14.36 -3.70
CA TYR A 78 -12.85 -14.05 -4.51
C TYR A 78 -13.11 -15.10 -5.59
N ALA A 79 -12.10 -15.82 -6.08
CA ALA A 79 -12.31 -16.88 -7.07
C ALA A 79 -13.09 -18.05 -6.46
N LYS A 80 -12.81 -18.40 -5.19
CA LYS A 80 -13.64 -19.34 -4.43
C LYS A 80 -15.06 -18.83 -4.25
N PHE A 81 -15.22 -17.55 -3.86
CA PHE A 81 -16.55 -16.93 -3.73
C PHE A 81 -17.36 -17.02 -5.03
N MET A 82 -16.76 -16.72 -6.19
CA MET A 82 -17.45 -16.80 -7.48
C MET A 82 -17.85 -18.23 -7.86
N ARG A 83 -17.16 -19.27 -7.35
CA ARG A 83 -17.51 -20.67 -7.59
C ARG A 83 -18.58 -21.21 -6.65
N GLU A 84 -18.60 -20.74 -5.40
CA GLU A 84 -19.36 -21.38 -4.32
C GLU A 84 -20.48 -20.51 -3.74
N GLY A 85 -20.51 -19.21 -4.05
CA GLY A 85 -21.40 -18.25 -3.40
C GLY A 85 -21.00 -18.03 -1.93
N SER A 86 -21.91 -17.46 -1.13
CA SER A 86 -21.74 -17.31 0.32
C SER A 86 -23.06 -17.56 1.04
N LYS A 87 -23.04 -18.46 2.03
CA LYS A 87 -24.24 -18.82 2.80
C LYS A 87 -24.63 -17.71 3.77
N PHE A 88 -23.64 -17.10 4.41
CA PHE A 88 -23.82 -15.98 5.33
C PHE A 88 -24.45 -14.78 4.62
N LEU A 89 -23.96 -14.46 3.42
CA LEU A 89 -24.52 -13.38 2.59
C LEU A 89 -25.78 -13.80 1.82
N GLN A 90 -26.16 -15.08 1.86
CA GLN A 90 -27.31 -15.64 1.12
C GLN A 90 -27.20 -15.40 -0.40
N LEU A 91 -25.99 -15.61 -0.94
CA LEU A 91 -25.68 -15.47 -2.35
C LEU A 91 -25.35 -16.84 -2.93
N ASP A 92 -26.10 -17.26 -3.94
CA ASP A 92 -25.73 -18.40 -4.78
C ASP A 92 -24.52 -18.05 -5.66
N PRO A 93 -23.76 -19.03 -6.18
CA PRO A 93 -22.76 -18.76 -7.20
C PRO A 93 -23.37 -18.01 -8.39
N PRO A 94 -22.76 -16.90 -8.85
CA PRO A 94 -23.27 -16.15 -9.98
C PRO A 94 -23.24 -17.00 -11.26
N LYS A 95 -24.22 -16.79 -12.13
CA LYS A 95 -24.36 -17.53 -13.40
C LYS A 95 -24.03 -16.70 -14.62
N ASP A 96 -24.16 -15.39 -14.50
CA ASP A 96 -23.94 -14.43 -15.58
C ASP A 96 -23.23 -13.18 -15.06
N ILE A 97 -22.91 -12.26 -15.97
CA ILE A 97 -22.17 -11.04 -15.60
C ILE A 97 -22.94 -10.11 -14.68
N TYR A 98 -24.28 -10.10 -14.74
CA TYR A 98 -25.11 -9.25 -13.89
C TYR A 98 -25.06 -9.70 -12.43
N GLU A 99 -25.20 -11.02 -12.23
CA GLU A 99 -25.07 -11.65 -10.92
C GLU A 99 -23.63 -11.52 -10.40
N ALA A 100 -22.62 -11.71 -11.25
CA ALA A 100 -21.21 -11.62 -10.89
C ALA A 100 -20.83 -10.24 -10.32
N ILE A 101 -21.10 -9.16 -11.07
CA ILE A 101 -20.77 -7.81 -10.61
C ILE A 101 -21.54 -7.43 -9.36
N ASN A 102 -22.83 -7.79 -9.27
CA ASN A 102 -23.65 -7.48 -8.10
C ASN A 102 -23.17 -8.24 -6.86
N SER A 103 -22.84 -9.51 -7.01
CA SER A 103 -22.34 -10.37 -5.93
C SER A 103 -21.00 -9.86 -5.38
N LEU A 104 -20.09 -9.45 -6.27
CA LEU A 104 -18.81 -8.83 -5.87
C LEU A 104 -19.03 -7.53 -5.09
N LEU A 105 -19.91 -6.63 -5.54
CA LEU A 105 -20.22 -5.40 -4.81
C LEU A 105 -20.77 -5.67 -3.39
N ILE A 106 -21.67 -6.65 -3.26
CA ILE A 106 -22.21 -7.06 -1.95
C ILE A 106 -21.08 -7.62 -1.07
N PHE A 107 -20.21 -8.47 -1.62
CA PHE A 107 -19.11 -9.05 -0.86
C PHE A 107 -18.13 -7.96 -0.40
N TYR A 108 -17.70 -7.06 -1.29
CA TYR A 108 -16.79 -5.95 -0.99
C TYR A 108 -17.27 -5.09 0.18
N LYS A 109 -18.57 -4.84 0.28
CA LYS A 109 -19.15 -4.08 1.40
C LYS A 109 -18.94 -4.74 2.77
N ASN A 110 -18.74 -6.06 2.79
CA ASN A 110 -18.63 -6.87 4.00
C ASN A 110 -17.19 -7.27 4.34
N VAL A 111 -16.19 -6.80 3.57
CA VAL A 111 -14.78 -7.05 3.88
C VAL A 111 -14.24 -5.89 4.73
N PRO A 112 -13.87 -6.14 5.99
CA PRO A 112 -13.35 -5.08 6.85
C PRO A 112 -11.85 -4.84 6.59
N SER A 113 -11.35 -3.68 7.00
CA SER A 113 -9.92 -3.35 7.00
C SER A 113 -9.67 -2.18 7.96
N VAL A 114 -8.41 -1.78 8.19
CA VAL A 114 -8.11 -0.60 9.04
C VAL A 114 -8.88 0.66 8.62
N THR A 115 -9.24 0.82 7.33
CA THR A 115 -10.02 1.97 6.85
C THR A 115 -11.52 1.70 6.67
N ASN A 116 -12.00 0.51 7.08
CA ASN A 116 -13.37 0.00 6.91
C ASN A 116 -13.79 -0.23 5.45
N TYR A 117 -12.83 -0.21 4.52
CA TYR A 117 -13.04 -0.47 3.10
C TYR A 117 -12.21 -1.66 2.61
N PRO A 118 -12.67 -2.44 1.61
CA PRO A 118 -11.91 -3.56 1.07
C PRO A 118 -10.59 -3.06 0.44
N VAL A 119 -9.47 -3.60 0.91
CA VAL A 119 -8.13 -3.22 0.42
C VAL A 119 -7.67 -4.05 -0.79
N TYR A 120 -8.44 -5.08 -1.14
CA TYR A 120 -8.22 -5.94 -2.31
C TYR A 120 -9.57 -6.30 -2.93
N LEU A 121 -9.68 -6.22 -4.25
CA LEU A 121 -10.88 -6.45 -5.06
C LEU A 121 -10.73 -7.62 -6.05
N GLY A 122 -9.67 -8.43 -5.92
CA GLY A 122 -9.48 -9.57 -6.81
C GLY A 122 -8.65 -9.28 -8.06
N ASN A 123 -8.22 -10.36 -8.71
CA ASN A 123 -7.78 -10.38 -10.11
C ASN A 123 -9.01 -10.19 -11.01
N ILE A 124 -9.46 -8.94 -11.12
CA ILE A 124 -10.83 -8.63 -11.49
C ILE A 124 -11.14 -8.98 -12.95
N ASP A 125 -10.12 -8.98 -13.80
CA ASP A 125 -10.24 -9.43 -15.17
C ASP A 125 -10.47 -10.93 -15.26
N GLU A 126 -9.71 -11.74 -14.52
CA GLU A 126 -9.89 -13.20 -14.44
C GLU A 126 -11.20 -13.59 -13.76
N LEU A 127 -11.67 -12.81 -12.77
CA LEU A 127 -12.94 -13.06 -12.09
C LEU A 127 -14.15 -12.82 -13.01
N LEU A 128 -14.08 -11.83 -13.90
CA LEU A 128 -15.19 -11.42 -14.75
C LEU A 128 -15.17 -12.11 -16.12
N GLU A 129 -14.00 -12.49 -16.64
CA GLU A 129 -13.84 -13.14 -17.95
C GLU A 129 -14.81 -14.31 -18.19
N PRO A 130 -15.05 -15.25 -17.24
CA PRO A 130 -15.92 -16.40 -17.47
C PRO A 130 -17.41 -16.05 -17.65
N PHE A 131 -17.83 -14.83 -17.28
CA PHE A 131 -19.24 -14.43 -17.27
C PHE A 131 -19.63 -13.54 -18.45
N MET A 132 -18.68 -13.24 -19.34
CA MET A 132 -18.91 -12.28 -20.43
C MET A 132 -19.59 -12.88 -21.67
N ASP A 133 -19.72 -14.20 -21.77
CA ASP A 133 -20.19 -14.84 -23.01
C ASP A 133 -21.68 -14.59 -23.31
N ASP A 134 -22.47 -14.19 -22.30
CA ASP A 134 -23.90 -13.92 -22.44
C ASP A 134 -24.23 -12.48 -22.91
N VAL A 135 -23.22 -11.63 -23.06
CA VAL A 135 -23.37 -10.22 -23.47
C VAL A 135 -22.37 -9.86 -24.56
N ASP A 136 -22.71 -8.89 -25.40
CA ASP A 136 -21.73 -8.31 -26.32
C ASP A 136 -20.74 -7.37 -25.59
N GLU A 137 -19.63 -7.04 -26.24
CA GLU A 137 -18.59 -6.18 -25.65
C GLU A 137 -19.10 -4.79 -25.28
N ALA A 138 -20.06 -4.23 -26.03
CA ALA A 138 -20.61 -2.91 -25.76
C ALA A 138 -21.44 -2.93 -24.46
N GLN A 139 -22.20 -4.00 -24.25
CA GLN A 139 -22.97 -4.23 -23.04
C GLN A 139 -22.06 -4.55 -21.84
N ALA A 140 -21.05 -5.42 -22.02
CA ALA A 140 -20.04 -5.68 -20.99
C ALA A 140 -19.34 -4.40 -20.54
N LYS A 141 -18.90 -3.56 -21.49
CA LYS A 141 -18.28 -2.26 -21.22
C LYS A 141 -19.20 -1.34 -20.43
N LYS A 142 -20.49 -1.28 -20.77
CA LYS A 142 -21.49 -0.49 -20.01
C LYS A 142 -21.63 -1.00 -18.58
N LEU A 143 -21.67 -2.32 -18.39
CA LEU A 143 -21.77 -2.94 -17.05
C LEU A 143 -20.53 -2.65 -16.22
N PHE A 144 -19.34 -2.78 -16.78
CA PHE A 144 -18.08 -2.44 -16.12
C PHE A 144 -18.06 -0.96 -15.72
N LYS A 145 -18.51 -0.06 -16.59
CA LYS A 145 -18.61 1.36 -16.26
C LYS A 145 -19.48 1.62 -15.03
N LEU A 146 -20.63 0.95 -14.93
CA LEU A 146 -21.51 1.05 -13.76
C LEU A 146 -20.86 0.45 -12.51
N PHE A 147 -20.19 -0.69 -12.65
CA PHE A 147 -19.51 -1.39 -11.57
C PHE A 147 -18.36 -0.56 -10.97
N PHE A 148 -17.45 -0.05 -11.80
CA PHE A 148 -16.34 0.81 -11.33
C PHE A 148 -16.83 2.15 -10.80
N THR A 149 -17.85 2.75 -11.42
CA THR A 149 -18.50 3.95 -10.86
C THR A 149 -19.05 3.65 -9.46
N HIS A 150 -19.71 2.51 -9.26
CA HIS A 150 -20.23 2.13 -7.95
C HIS A 150 -19.08 2.00 -6.93
N ILE A 151 -18.00 1.31 -7.30
CA ILE A 151 -16.83 1.16 -6.43
C ILE A 151 -16.28 2.54 -6.03
N ASP A 152 -16.01 3.45 -6.97
CA ASP A 152 -15.45 4.76 -6.61
C ASP A 152 -16.38 5.57 -5.71
N ARG A 153 -17.70 5.52 -5.95
CA ARG A 153 -18.67 6.30 -5.19
C ARG A 153 -19.05 5.70 -3.83
N THR A 154 -18.62 4.48 -3.52
CA THR A 154 -19.00 3.79 -2.26
C THR A 154 -17.81 3.29 -1.44
N VAL A 155 -16.68 3.02 -2.09
CA VAL A 155 -15.41 2.66 -1.48
C VAL A 155 -14.55 3.93 -1.49
N LEU A 156 -14.71 4.76 -0.45
CA LEU A 156 -14.21 6.14 -0.45
C LEU A 156 -12.71 6.24 -0.11
N ASP A 157 -11.94 5.27 -0.57
CA ASP A 157 -10.54 5.09 -0.23
C ASP A 157 -9.75 4.44 -1.39
N SER A 158 -8.75 5.16 -1.91
CA SER A 158 -7.89 4.66 -2.98
C SER A 158 -6.81 3.68 -2.50
N PHE A 159 -6.85 3.30 -1.21
CA PHE A 159 -6.28 2.05 -0.72
C PHE A 159 -7.13 0.83 -1.08
N SER A 160 -8.24 0.96 -1.80
CA SER A 160 -8.89 -0.18 -2.45
C SER A 160 -8.21 -0.52 -3.77
N HIS A 161 -7.86 -1.79 -3.96
CA HIS A 161 -6.94 -2.21 -5.03
C HIS A 161 -7.46 -3.41 -5.80
N ALA A 162 -7.43 -3.35 -7.13
CA ALA A 162 -7.71 -4.49 -8.01
C ALA A 162 -6.45 -4.91 -8.77
N ASP A 163 -6.35 -6.20 -9.05
CA ASP A 163 -5.29 -6.76 -9.90
C ASP A 163 -5.84 -7.09 -11.29
N ILE A 164 -4.99 -7.02 -12.30
CA ILE A 164 -5.22 -7.58 -13.63
C ILE A 164 -3.97 -8.35 -14.12
N GLY A 165 -4.15 -9.24 -15.08
CA GLY A 165 -3.06 -10.04 -15.65
C GLY A 165 -2.59 -11.19 -14.74
N PRO A 166 -1.52 -11.91 -15.13
CA PRO A 166 -0.54 -11.56 -16.17
C PRO A 166 -0.93 -11.89 -17.61
N LYS A 167 -1.98 -12.69 -17.81
CA LYS A 167 -2.49 -13.01 -19.14
C LYS A 167 -3.39 -11.90 -19.65
N ALA A 168 -3.39 -11.68 -20.97
CA ALA A 168 -4.40 -10.81 -21.57
C ALA A 168 -5.76 -11.53 -21.58
N THR A 169 -6.79 -10.82 -21.14
CA THR A 169 -8.19 -11.25 -21.11
C THR A 169 -9.04 -10.25 -21.90
N ARG A 170 -10.23 -10.66 -22.36
CA ARG A 170 -11.19 -9.72 -22.97
C ARG A 170 -11.65 -8.72 -21.92
N ALA A 171 -11.92 -9.20 -20.70
CA ALA A 171 -12.33 -8.39 -19.57
C ALA A 171 -11.27 -7.33 -19.24
N GLY A 172 -10.00 -7.73 -19.15
CA GLY A 172 -8.89 -6.83 -18.85
C GLY A 172 -8.77 -5.67 -19.84
N ARG A 173 -8.95 -5.93 -21.14
CA ARG A 173 -8.94 -4.88 -22.17
C ARG A 173 -10.12 -3.90 -22.01
N LEU A 174 -11.32 -4.42 -21.77
CA LEU A 174 -12.51 -3.59 -21.55
C LEU A 174 -12.41 -2.77 -20.26
N ILE A 175 -11.84 -3.34 -19.19
CA ILE A 175 -11.56 -2.61 -17.94
C ILE A 175 -10.64 -1.42 -18.23
N LEU A 176 -9.52 -1.63 -18.93
CA LEU A 176 -8.59 -0.54 -19.28
C LEU A 176 -9.28 0.56 -20.10
N GLU A 177 -10.17 0.20 -21.03
CA GLU A 177 -10.97 1.18 -21.77
C GLU A 177 -11.91 1.98 -20.87
N VAL A 178 -12.62 1.32 -19.96
CA VAL A 178 -13.55 1.94 -19.02
C VAL A 178 -12.81 2.90 -18.09
N GLU A 179 -11.66 2.50 -17.54
CA GLU A 179 -10.87 3.34 -16.65
C GLU A 179 -10.42 4.63 -17.34
N ARG A 180 -10.02 4.55 -18.63
CA ARG A 180 -9.69 5.73 -19.45
C ARG A 180 -10.87 6.65 -19.70
N GLU A 181 -12.11 6.16 -19.63
CA GLU A 181 -13.31 7.00 -19.74
C GLU A 181 -13.71 7.62 -18.40
N LEU A 182 -13.54 6.88 -17.30
CA LEU A 182 -14.00 7.29 -15.97
C LEU A 182 -13.09 8.31 -15.30
N LEU A 183 -11.76 8.14 -15.41
CA LEU A 183 -10.78 8.99 -14.72
C LEU A 183 -11.02 9.08 -13.20
N ASP A 184 -11.49 7.98 -12.63
CA ASP A 184 -11.78 7.81 -11.21
C ASP A 184 -10.52 7.35 -10.47
N ALA A 185 -10.36 7.77 -9.22
CA ALA A 185 -9.18 7.46 -8.42
C ALA A 185 -9.27 6.07 -7.77
N VAL A 186 -10.48 5.53 -7.62
CA VAL A 186 -10.75 4.24 -6.99
C VAL A 186 -11.42 3.30 -8.01
N PRO A 187 -11.08 2.01 -8.04
CA PRO A 187 -9.98 1.39 -7.30
C PRO A 187 -8.62 1.79 -7.89
N ASN A 188 -7.57 1.67 -7.09
CA ASN A 188 -6.22 1.55 -7.64
C ASN A 188 -6.14 0.22 -8.42
N ILE A 189 -5.28 0.13 -9.45
CA ILE A 189 -5.12 -1.09 -10.24
C ILE A 189 -3.63 -1.42 -10.39
N THR A 190 -3.29 -2.70 -10.28
CA THR A 190 -1.98 -3.23 -10.67
C THR A 190 -2.09 -4.25 -11.78
N MET A 191 -1.22 -4.11 -12.77
CA MET A 191 -0.93 -5.13 -13.77
C MET A 191 0.20 -6.02 -13.25
N LYS A 192 -0.11 -7.31 -13.00
CA LYS A 192 0.91 -8.34 -12.78
C LYS A 192 1.58 -8.58 -14.14
N TYR A 193 2.74 -7.99 -14.38
CA TYR A 193 3.37 -8.03 -15.69
C TYR A 193 4.51 -9.04 -15.73
N ASP A 194 4.49 -9.92 -16.72
CA ASP A 194 5.52 -10.92 -16.97
C ASP A 194 5.91 -10.88 -18.45
N THR A 195 7.21 -10.68 -18.74
CA THR A 195 7.72 -10.58 -20.11
C THR A 195 7.49 -11.82 -20.97
N ASP A 196 7.27 -12.98 -20.34
CA ASP A 196 7.13 -14.26 -21.03
C ASP A 196 5.66 -14.65 -21.22
N ILE A 197 4.74 -14.00 -20.51
CA ILE A 197 3.31 -14.34 -20.48
C ILE A 197 2.46 -13.21 -21.04
N THR A 198 2.78 -11.95 -20.69
CA THR A 198 1.98 -10.78 -21.04
C THR A 198 2.26 -10.35 -22.48
N PRO A 199 1.27 -10.37 -23.38
CA PRO A 199 1.43 -9.84 -24.74
C PRO A 199 1.75 -8.34 -24.72
N ASP A 200 2.66 -7.91 -25.59
CA ASP A 200 3.11 -6.51 -25.67
C ASP A 200 1.98 -5.54 -25.96
N ASP A 201 1.04 -5.92 -26.83
CA ASP A 201 -0.11 -5.08 -27.17
C ASP A 201 -1.01 -4.82 -25.95
N PHE A 202 -1.18 -5.81 -25.07
CA PHE A 202 -1.89 -5.63 -23.79
C PHE A 202 -1.08 -4.76 -22.82
N GLY A 203 0.24 -4.95 -22.76
CA GLY A 203 1.15 -4.09 -22.00
C GLY A 203 1.09 -2.62 -22.45
N ILE A 204 1.01 -2.36 -23.75
CA ILE A 204 0.85 -1.02 -24.33
C ILE A 204 -0.50 -0.41 -23.91
N GLU A 205 -1.59 -1.19 -23.90
CA GLU A 205 -2.89 -0.71 -23.41
C GLU A 205 -2.85 -0.35 -21.92
N CYS A 206 -2.11 -1.11 -21.11
CA CYS A 206 -1.85 -0.77 -19.71
C CYS A 206 -1.11 0.58 -19.62
N VAL A 207 -0.04 0.77 -20.41
CA VAL A 207 0.71 2.04 -20.44
C VAL A 207 -0.20 3.21 -20.80
N LYS A 208 -0.97 3.12 -21.89
CA LYS A 208 -1.89 4.18 -22.32
C LYS A 208 -2.88 4.57 -21.22
N THR A 209 -3.33 3.58 -20.45
CA THR A 209 -4.24 3.79 -19.31
C THR A 209 -3.53 4.44 -18.14
N ALA A 210 -2.32 3.99 -17.80
CA ALA A 210 -1.49 4.55 -16.74
C ALA A 210 -1.17 6.03 -16.99
N LEU A 211 -0.82 6.39 -18.21
CA LEU A 211 -0.58 7.79 -18.59
C LEU A 211 -1.81 8.67 -18.34
N LYS A 212 -3.01 8.16 -18.60
CA LYS A 212 -4.25 8.92 -18.50
C LYS A 212 -4.87 8.93 -17.09
N THR A 213 -4.65 7.88 -16.30
CA THR A 213 -5.38 7.63 -15.04
C THR A 213 -4.48 7.35 -13.84
N ALA A 214 -3.15 7.38 -14.02
CA ALA A 214 -2.15 6.98 -13.03
C ALA A 214 -2.25 5.51 -12.55
N LYS A 215 -3.02 4.68 -13.26
CA LYS A 215 -3.17 3.23 -13.08
C LYS A 215 -3.38 2.52 -14.45
N PRO A 216 -3.00 1.24 -14.63
CA PRO A 216 -2.39 0.39 -13.64
C PRO A 216 -0.93 0.76 -13.36
N SER A 217 -0.46 0.46 -12.15
CA SER A 217 0.97 0.27 -11.90
C SER A 217 1.42 -1.11 -12.41
N PHE A 218 2.71 -1.31 -12.59
CA PHE A 218 3.28 -2.57 -13.07
C PHE A 218 4.00 -3.27 -11.92
N ALA A 219 3.58 -4.49 -11.60
CA ALA A 219 4.26 -5.39 -10.67
C ALA A 219 5.07 -6.44 -11.42
N ASN A 220 6.32 -6.65 -11.02
CA ASN A 220 7.19 -7.68 -11.56
C ASN A 220 6.69 -9.07 -11.11
N HIS A 221 5.88 -9.71 -11.97
CA HIS A 221 5.18 -10.93 -11.62
C HIS A 221 6.15 -12.05 -11.24
N LYS A 222 7.26 -12.20 -11.98
CA LYS A 222 8.29 -13.22 -11.69
C LYS A 222 8.90 -13.07 -10.30
N MET A 223 9.20 -11.82 -9.91
CA MET A 223 9.80 -11.52 -8.61
C MET A 223 8.84 -11.86 -7.47
N PHE A 224 7.59 -11.37 -7.53
CA PHE A 224 6.60 -11.66 -6.50
C PHE A 224 6.28 -13.16 -6.40
N LYS A 225 6.10 -13.82 -7.55
CA LYS A 225 5.82 -15.27 -7.60
C LYS A 225 6.95 -16.11 -7.00
N LYS A 226 8.21 -15.70 -7.19
CA LYS A 226 9.38 -16.38 -6.61
C LYS A 226 9.38 -16.33 -5.08
N GLU A 227 8.90 -15.25 -4.49
CA GLU A 227 9.00 -14.98 -3.06
C GLU A 227 7.72 -15.35 -2.29
N LEU A 228 6.55 -15.13 -2.88
CA LEU A 228 5.23 -15.32 -2.27
C LEU A 228 4.43 -16.48 -2.90
N GLY A 229 4.96 -17.12 -3.93
CA GLY A 229 4.27 -18.19 -4.67
C GLY A 229 3.24 -17.67 -5.67
N GLU A 230 2.54 -18.59 -6.35
CA GLU A 230 1.57 -18.27 -7.40
C GLU A 230 0.37 -17.46 -6.88
N ASN A 231 -0.07 -17.75 -5.66
CA ASN A 231 -1.29 -17.20 -5.07
C ASN A 231 -1.00 -15.92 -4.28
N TYR A 232 -0.27 -14.98 -4.88
CA TYR A 232 -0.03 -13.66 -4.31
C TYR A 232 -0.97 -12.61 -4.95
N VAL A 233 -1.18 -11.52 -4.23
CA VAL A 233 -1.94 -10.36 -4.68
C VAL A 233 -1.15 -9.08 -4.47
N ILE A 234 -1.58 -8.01 -5.13
CA ILE A 234 -1.23 -6.66 -4.73
C ILE A 234 -2.45 -6.00 -4.09
N ALA A 235 -2.28 -5.54 -2.86
CA ALA A 235 -3.34 -4.90 -2.07
C ALA A 235 -2.95 -3.47 -1.67
N SER A 236 -3.94 -2.63 -1.41
CA SER A 236 -3.76 -1.28 -0.90
C SER A 236 -2.87 -0.38 -1.78
N CYS A 237 -1.67 -0.04 -1.32
CA CYS A 237 -0.71 0.72 -2.11
C CYS A 237 -0.06 -0.18 -3.17
N TYR A 238 0.82 -1.07 -2.71
CA TYR A 238 1.57 -2.04 -3.53
C TYR A 238 1.91 -3.30 -2.72
N ASN A 239 1.04 -3.65 -1.77
CA ASN A 239 1.36 -4.65 -0.74
C ASN A 239 1.26 -6.05 -1.34
N GLY A 240 2.40 -6.71 -1.51
CA GLY A 240 2.49 -8.12 -1.87
C GLY A 240 2.07 -8.99 -0.70
N LEU A 241 0.91 -9.65 -0.81
CA LEU A 241 0.34 -10.48 0.25
C LEU A 241 -0.20 -11.80 -0.32
N LEU A 242 -0.42 -12.78 0.55
CA LEU A 242 -0.96 -14.09 0.16
C LEU A 242 -2.48 -14.06 0.03
N LEU A 243 -2.99 -14.68 -1.03
CA LEU A 243 -4.42 -14.83 -1.29
C LEU A 243 -5.09 -15.74 -0.25
N GLY A 244 -6.28 -15.33 0.20
CA GLY A 244 -6.98 -15.98 1.29
C GLY A 244 -6.30 -15.75 2.64
N GLY A 245 -5.50 -14.69 2.78
CA GLY A 245 -4.75 -14.35 3.97
C GLY A 245 -4.75 -12.84 4.19
N GLY A 246 -3.57 -12.30 4.51
CA GLY A 246 -3.40 -10.87 4.68
C GLY A 246 -2.24 -10.50 5.59
N SER A 247 -2.37 -9.34 6.24
CA SER A 247 -1.40 -8.86 7.22
C SER A 247 -2.13 -8.47 8.49
N TYR A 248 -1.71 -9.00 9.62
CA TYR A 248 -2.20 -8.65 10.96
C TYR A 248 -1.97 -7.18 11.23
N THR A 249 -0.71 -6.73 11.13
CA THR A 249 -0.31 -5.35 11.45
C THR A 249 0.78 -4.86 10.51
N LEU A 250 0.95 -3.54 10.43
CA LEU A 250 2.09 -2.85 9.83
C LEU A 250 2.56 -1.73 10.76
N CYS A 251 3.74 -1.89 11.33
CA CYS A 251 4.48 -0.80 11.98
C CYS A 251 5.65 -0.40 11.08
N ARG A 252 6.13 0.84 11.22
CA ARG A 252 7.29 1.31 10.46
C ARG A 252 8.35 1.96 11.36
N LEU A 253 9.60 1.67 11.05
CA LEU A 253 10.76 2.41 11.54
C LEU A 253 10.86 3.77 10.84
N ILE A 254 11.22 4.82 11.58
CA ILE A 254 11.60 6.13 11.05
C ILE A 254 13.12 6.26 11.16
N LEU A 255 13.84 5.72 10.17
CA LEU A 255 15.28 5.50 10.26
C LEU A 255 16.07 6.79 10.51
N GLY A 256 15.69 7.90 9.86
CA GLY A 256 16.33 9.20 10.09
C GLY A 256 16.25 9.67 11.55
N ASN A 257 15.17 9.35 12.27
CA ASN A 257 15.06 9.70 13.69
C ASN A 257 15.85 8.74 14.59
N ILE A 258 15.96 7.47 14.19
CA ILE A 258 16.85 6.51 14.87
C ILE A 258 18.32 6.98 14.73
N ALA A 259 18.73 7.44 13.55
CA ALA A 259 20.07 7.97 13.31
C ALA A 259 20.38 9.20 14.18
N LYS A 260 19.41 10.10 14.43
CA LYS A 260 19.58 11.26 15.33
C LYS A 260 19.88 10.88 16.78
N ARG A 261 19.56 9.65 17.19
CA ARG A 261 19.86 9.14 18.54
C ARG A 261 21.31 8.66 18.66
N ALA A 262 21.95 8.33 17.54
CA ALA A 262 23.28 7.76 17.51
C ALA A 262 24.36 8.83 17.69
N LYS A 263 25.45 8.47 18.35
CA LYS A 263 26.63 9.33 18.49
C LYS A 263 27.52 9.33 17.23
N ASP A 264 27.60 8.18 16.58
CA ASP A 264 28.40 7.90 15.40
C ASP A 264 27.83 6.66 14.67
N LYS A 265 28.44 6.28 13.55
CA LYS A 265 27.99 5.10 12.78
C LYS A 265 28.02 3.83 13.62
N LYS A 266 29.03 3.65 14.49
CA LYS A 266 29.18 2.45 15.30
C LYS A 266 28.04 2.31 16.31
N ASP A 267 27.74 3.38 17.05
CA ASP A 267 26.64 3.41 18.02
C ASP A 267 25.27 3.17 17.36
N PHE A 268 25.09 3.64 16.12
CA PHE A 268 23.87 3.35 15.35
C PHE A 268 23.69 1.84 15.12
N PHE A 269 24.70 1.16 14.58
CA PHE A 269 24.61 -0.26 14.24
C PHE A 269 24.64 -1.18 15.45
N GLU A 270 25.43 -0.85 16.47
CA GLU A 270 25.61 -1.73 17.64
C GLU A 270 24.54 -1.53 18.71
N ASN A 271 23.93 -0.33 18.82
CA ASN A 271 23.02 0.00 19.91
C ASN A 271 21.65 0.52 19.43
N GLN A 272 21.61 1.63 18.67
CA GLN A 272 20.35 2.34 18.43
C GLN A 272 19.40 1.57 17.51
N LEU A 273 19.89 1.09 16.35
CA LEU A 273 19.06 0.37 15.39
C LEU A 273 18.56 -0.96 15.96
N PRO A 274 19.40 -1.84 16.55
CA PRO A 274 18.93 -3.08 17.17
C PRO A 274 17.87 -2.85 18.26
N TYR A 275 18.08 -1.87 19.14
CA TYR A 275 17.14 -1.55 20.21
C TYR A 275 15.74 -1.18 19.68
N VAL A 276 15.66 -0.29 18.68
CA VAL A 276 14.37 0.14 18.13
C VAL A 276 13.69 -1.00 17.35
N MET A 277 14.46 -1.80 16.60
CA MET A 277 13.92 -2.95 15.86
C MET A 277 13.32 -4.00 16.79
N GLU A 278 14.01 -4.32 17.90
CA GLU A 278 13.52 -5.27 18.91
C GLU A 278 12.19 -4.80 19.52
N ARG A 279 12.09 -3.52 19.92
CA ARG A 279 10.85 -2.98 20.49
C ARG A 279 9.70 -2.97 19.50
N MET A 280 9.96 -2.67 18.22
CA MET A 280 8.92 -2.73 17.19
C MET A 280 8.46 -4.18 16.94
N ALA A 281 9.39 -5.14 16.90
CA ALA A 281 9.07 -6.55 16.70
C ALA A 281 8.22 -7.12 17.84
N LEU A 282 8.62 -6.87 19.10
CA LEU A 282 7.86 -7.28 20.28
C LEU A 282 6.46 -6.65 20.34
N TYR A 283 6.35 -5.38 19.94
CA TYR A 283 5.04 -4.72 19.83
C TYR A 283 4.14 -5.39 18.79
N MET A 284 4.69 -5.68 17.60
CA MET A 284 3.97 -6.38 16.55
C MET A 284 3.56 -7.80 16.98
N ASP A 285 4.44 -8.53 17.69
CA ASP A 285 4.13 -9.86 18.24
C ASP A 285 2.90 -9.81 19.15
N GLU A 286 2.85 -8.84 20.06
CA GLU A 286 1.76 -8.69 21.01
C GLU A 286 0.43 -8.32 20.32
N ARG A 287 0.49 -7.45 19.29
CA ARG A 287 -0.69 -7.15 18.46
C ARG A 287 -1.23 -8.41 17.78
N ILE A 288 -0.36 -9.22 17.18
CA ILE A 288 -0.74 -10.46 16.51
C ILE A 288 -1.33 -11.45 17.52
N ARG A 289 -0.69 -11.62 18.69
CA ARG A 289 -1.18 -12.49 19.76
C ARG A 289 -2.60 -12.12 20.16
N PHE A 290 -2.86 -10.84 20.45
CA PHE A 290 -4.20 -10.37 20.80
C PHE A 290 -5.22 -10.61 19.67
N GLU A 291 -4.87 -10.28 18.42
CA GLU A 291 -5.76 -10.51 17.26
C GLU A 291 -6.13 -11.98 17.09
N VAL A 292 -5.17 -12.90 17.25
CA VAL A 292 -5.38 -14.33 17.02
C VAL A 292 -6.00 -15.04 18.22
N GLU A 293 -5.64 -14.66 19.45
CA GLU A 293 -6.01 -15.42 20.64
C GLU A 293 -7.22 -14.83 21.39
N GLU A 294 -7.45 -13.52 21.30
CA GLU A 294 -8.38 -12.81 22.19
C GLU A 294 -9.47 -12.01 21.45
N SER A 295 -9.18 -11.45 20.27
CA SER A 295 -10.10 -10.56 19.56
C SER A 295 -11.39 -11.24 19.09
N GLY A 296 -11.36 -12.57 18.89
CA GLY A 296 -12.49 -13.34 18.39
C GLY A 296 -12.77 -13.18 16.88
N PHE A 297 -11.90 -12.49 16.13
CA PHE A 297 -12.12 -12.17 14.73
C PHE A 297 -12.26 -13.43 13.85
N PHE A 298 -11.31 -14.37 13.93
CA PHE A 298 -11.30 -15.56 13.08
C PHE A 298 -12.39 -16.57 13.47
N GLU A 299 -12.83 -16.58 14.72
CA GLU A 299 -13.90 -17.43 15.25
C GLU A 299 -15.29 -16.93 14.86
N SER A 300 -15.45 -15.62 14.69
CA SER A 300 -16.76 -15.00 14.48
C SER A 300 -17.04 -14.68 13.01
N ASN A 301 -16.02 -14.25 12.26
CA ASN A 301 -16.19 -13.67 10.93
C ASN A 301 -16.51 -14.72 9.84
N PHE A 302 -17.46 -14.40 8.97
CA PHE A 302 -17.88 -15.30 7.88
C PHE A 302 -16.76 -15.59 6.88
N LEU A 303 -15.84 -14.63 6.68
CA LEU A 303 -14.69 -14.81 5.77
C LEU A 303 -13.86 -16.04 6.17
N ALA A 304 -13.61 -16.20 7.47
CA ALA A 304 -12.88 -17.35 8.00
C ALA A 304 -13.76 -18.61 8.03
N LYS A 305 -15.02 -18.49 8.50
CA LYS A 305 -15.95 -19.64 8.61
C LYS A 305 -16.27 -20.31 7.28
N GLU A 306 -16.37 -19.53 6.21
CA GLU A 306 -16.66 -20.04 4.87
C GLU A 306 -15.39 -20.34 4.04
N GLY A 307 -14.21 -20.13 4.63
CA GLY A 307 -12.91 -20.43 4.02
C GLY A 307 -12.53 -19.50 2.87
N PHE A 308 -12.98 -18.24 2.90
CA PHE A 308 -12.48 -17.19 1.99
C PHE A 308 -11.15 -16.61 2.48
N ILE A 309 -10.88 -16.71 3.78
CA ILE A 309 -9.58 -16.45 4.38
C ILE A 309 -9.20 -17.59 5.33
N HIS A 310 -7.90 -17.75 5.54
CA HIS A 310 -7.32 -18.73 6.44
C HIS A 310 -6.26 -18.05 7.30
N ARG A 311 -6.38 -18.22 8.63
CA ARG A 311 -5.50 -17.57 9.60
C ARG A 311 -4.02 -17.90 9.36
N ASP A 312 -3.70 -19.14 8.99
CA ASP A 312 -2.33 -19.59 8.66
C ASP A 312 -1.73 -18.95 7.39
N ARG A 313 -2.49 -18.14 6.64
CA ARG A 313 -2.01 -17.37 5.48
C ARG A 313 -1.79 -15.89 5.78
N PHE A 314 -1.94 -15.48 7.03
CA PHE A 314 -1.59 -14.13 7.46
C PHE A 314 -0.12 -14.05 7.82
N THR A 315 0.40 -12.83 7.76
CA THR A 315 1.76 -12.46 8.17
C THR A 315 1.69 -11.08 8.84
N ALA A 316 2.83 -10.43 9.05
CA ALA A 316 2.87 -9.00 9.37
C ALA A 316 3.93 -8.29 8.53
N MET A 317 3.78 -6.99 8.37
CA MET A 317 4.70 -6.18 7.57
C MET A 317 5.60 -5.34 8.47
N PHE A 318 6.91 -5.58 8.38
CA PHE A 318 7.93 -4.84 9.12
C PHE A 318 8.39 -3.67 8.24
N GLY A 319 7.78 -2.52 8.47
CA GLY A 319 7.91 -1.34 7.63
C GLY A 319 9.13 -0.49 7.94
N MET A 320 9.55 0.30 6.96
CA MET A 320 10.53 1.37 7.19
C MET A 320 10.30 2.57 6.26
N VAL A 321 10.76 3.73 6.72
CA VAL A 321 10.90 4.99 5.97
C VAL A 321 12.18 5.73 6.37
N GLY A 322 12.56 6.72 5.58
CA GLY A 322 13.59 7.68 5.92
C GLY A 322 15.02 7.15 5.74
N MET A 323 15.25 6.25 4.77
CA MET A 323 16.59 5.74 4.47
C MET A 323 17.53 6.88 4.06
N ALA A 324 17.06 7.79 3.20
CA ALA A 324 17.86 8.91 2.71
C ALA A 324 18.34 9.79 3.86
N GLU A 325 17.44 10.14 4.78
CA GLU A 325 17.79 10.94 5.96
C GLU A 325 18.74 10.18 6.90
N CYS A 326 18.50 8.89 7.13
CA CYS A 326 19.36 8.05 7.94
C CYS A 326 20.80 8.03 7.40
N VAL A 327 20.98 7.74 6.11
CA VAL A 327 22.30 7.71 5.47
C VAL A 327 22.96 9.07 5.55
N ASN A 328 22.26 10.15 5.20
CA ASN A 328 22.83 11.49 5.19
C ASN A 328 23.30 11.91 6.59
N ILE A 329 22.52 11.65 7.64
CA ILE A 329 22.89 11.94 9.03
C ILE A 329 24.15 11.15 9.44
N LEU A 330 24.20 9.85 9.14
CA LEU A 330 25.36 9.03 9.50
C LEU A 330 26.62 9.44 8.71
N MET A 331 26.49 9.84 7.45
CA MET A 331 27.60 10.40 6.68
C MET A 331 28.12 11.69 7.31
N GLU A 332 27.23 12.58 7.76
CA GLU A 332 27.60 13.83 8.44
C GLU A 332 28.30 13.57 9.78
N LEU A 333 27.83 12.60 10.58
CA LEU A 333 28.47 12.21 11.85
C LEU A 333 29.90 11.69 11.64
N GLU A 334 30.16 11.04 10.50
CA GLU A 334 31.50 10.58 10.09
C GLU A 334 32.33 11.67 9.36
N GLY A 335 31.82 12.91 9.28
CA GLY A 335 32.50 14.03 8.62
C GLY A 335 32.55 13.94 7.10
N LYS A 336 31.68 13.13 6.48
CA LYS A 336 31.60 12.90 5.03
C LYS A 336 30.50 13.74 4.40
N LYS A 337 30.64 14.02 3.10
CA LYS A 337 29.71 14.88 2.32
C LYS A 337 28.85 14.13 1.31
N GLY A 338 29.02 12.82 1.19
CA GLY A 338 28.23 11.99 0.27
C GLY A 338 26.74 12.04 0.64
N ARG A 339 25.88 12.00 -0.38
CA ARG A 339 24.42 12.00 -0.21
C ARG A 339 23.79 10.77 -0.85
N PHE A 340 22.78 10.23 -0.19
CA PHE A 340 22.00 9.10 -0.70
C PHE A 340 21.36 9.44 -2.06
N GLY A 341 21.46 8.52 -3.01
CA GLY A 341 20.99 8.71 -4.39
C GLY A 341 21.98 9.42 -5.32
N HIS A 342 23.11 9.91 -4.80
CA HIS A 342 24.06 10.74 -5.55
C HIS A 342 25.53 10.34 -5.37
N ASP A 343 25.84 9.59 -4.33
CA ASP A 343 27.19 9.18 -4.01
C ASP A 343 27.25 7.68 -3.72
N LYS A 344 28.27 7.02 -4.25
CA LYS A 344 28.39 5.57 -4.13
C LYS A 344 28.59 5.14 -2.68
N GLU A 345 29.39 5.86 -1.89
CA GLU A 345 29.66 5.52 -0.50
C GLU A 345 28.40 5.68 0.36
N ALA A 346 27.62 6.73 0.11
CA ALA A 346 26.31 6.91 0.76
C ALA A 346 25.33 5.79 0.40
N ASP A 347 25.25 5.40 -0.88
CA ASP A 347 24.39 4.30 -1.31
C ASP A 347 24.85 2.93 -0.78
N ASP A 348 26.17 2.73 -0.61
CA ASP A 348 26.73 1.53 0.01
C ASP A 348 26.35 1.47 1.50
N LEU A 349 26.38 2.60 2.21
CA LEU A 349 25.91 2.69 3.59
C LEU A 349 24.40 2.36 3.71
N GLY A 350 23.58 2.83 2.76
CA GLY A 350 22.17 2.45 2.72
C GLY A 350 21.96 0.95 2.56
N VAL A 351 22.80 0.29 1.76
CA VAL A 351 22.78 -1.18 1.60
C VAL A 351 23.18 -1.88 2.90
N GLU A 352 24.23 -1.40 3.58
CA GLU A 352 24.67 -1.93 4.88
C GLU A 352 23.58 -1.85 5.95
N ILE A 353 22.83 -0.73 6.00
CA ILE A 353 21.67 -0.58 6.90
C ILE A 353 20.60 -1.62 6.55
N MET A 354 20.28 -1.80 5.28
CA MET A 354 19.29 -2.81 4.86
C MET A 354 19.72 -4.24 5.15
N GLU A 355 21.02 -4.56 5.04
CA GLU A 355 21.55 -5.87 5.41
C GLU A 355 21.36 -6.15 6.90
N ALA A 356 21.61 -5.16 7.76
CA ALA A 356 21.36 -5.27 9.20
C ALA A 356 19.87 -5.46 9.53
N ILE A 357 18.98 -4.67 8.92
CA ILE A 357 17.52 -4.80 9.10
C ILE A 357 17.03 -6.17 8.61
N ASN A 358 17.49 -6.61 7.45
CA ASN A 358 17.11 -7.90 6.88
C ASN A 358 17.62 -9.08 7.72
N ALA A 359 18.85 -9.01 8.22
CA ALA A 359 19.39 -10.02 9.13
C ALA A 359 18.58 -10.10 10.44
N PHE A 360 18.21 -8.96 11.02
CA PHE A 360 17.35 -8.91 12.20
C PHE A 360 15.97 -9.53 11.91
N ASN A 361 15.30 -9.11 10.83
CA ASN A 361 13.97 -9.59 10.49
C ASN A 361 13.94 -11.11 10.20
N ASN A 362 14.98 -11.65 9.57
CA ASN A 362 15.12 -13.10 9.32
C ASN A 362 15.48 -13.89 10.59
N ALA A 363 16.00 -13.23 11.63
CA ALA A 363 16.28 -13.87 12.92
C ALA A 363 15.05 -13.85 13.84
N HIS A 364 14.16 -12.87 13.68
CA HIS A 364 12.90 -12.80 14.42
C HIS A 364 11.89 -13.82 13.90
N VAL A 365 11.22 -14.53 14.82
CA VAL A 365 10.23 -15.56 14.48
C VAL A 365 8.95 -15.32 15.27
N ASN A 366 7.83 -15.26 14.56
CA ASN A 366 6.48 -15.21 15.11
C ASN A 366 5.70 -16.48 14.71
N PRO A 367 5.06 -17.19 15.66
CA PRO A 367 4.39 -18.47 15.41
C PRO A 367 3.14 -18.37 14.53
N TYR A 368 2.56 -17.19 14.36
CA TYR A 368 1.36 -16.95 13.55
C TYR A 368 1.67 -16.44 12.14
N CYS A 369 2.95 -16.36 11.76
CA CYS A 369 3.37 -16.01 10.40
C CYS A 369 3.76 -17.27 9.59
N GLU A 370 2.98 -18.35 9.68
CA GLU A 370 3.38 -19.67 9.15
C GLU A 370 3.63 -19.65 7.63
N ALA A 371 2.78 -18.96 6.87
CA ALA A 371 2.89 -18.92 5.41
C ALA A 371 4.11 -18.14 4.89
N THR A 372 4.78 -17.39 5.76
CA THR A 372 6.05 -16.70 5.47
C THR A 372 7.22 -17.29 6.27
N GLY A 373 7.10 -18.55 6.70
CA GLY A 373 8.16 -19.28 7.39
C GLY A 373 8.38 -18.84 8.84
N GLY A 374 7.41 -18.17 9.45
CA GLY A 374 7.51 -17.58 10.78
C GLY A 374 8.09 -16.16 10.77
N HIS A 375 8.36 -15.56 9.60
CA HIS A 375 8.97 -14.24 9.53
C HIS A 375 7.97 -13.16 9.10
N PHE A 376 8.14 -11.96 9.62
CA PHE A 376 7.50 -10.78 9.05
C PHE A 376 8.06 -10.49 7.65
N LEU A 377 7.27 -9.84 6.81
CA LEU A 377 7.74 -9.38 5.52
C LEU A 377 8.25 -7.94 5.61
N LEU A 378 9.49 -7.71 5.21
CA LEU A 378 10.01 -6.36 5.07
C LEU A 378 9.18 -5.55 4.06
N HIS A 379 8.87 -4.31 4.42
CA HIS A 379 8.03 -3.40 3.64
C HIS A 379 8.66 -2.00 3.54
N ALA A 380 8.79 -1.47 2.33
CA ALA A 380 9.15 -0.06 2.16
C ALA A 380 7.85 0.75 2.26
N GLN A 381 7.63 1.48 3.35
CA GLN A 381 6.35 2.18 3.54
C GLN A 381 6.31 3.47 2.71
N VAL A 382 5.13 3.78 2.17
CA VAL A 382 4.90 4.87 1.20
C VAL A 382 4.98 6.29 1.77
N GLY A 383 5.30 6.48 3.04
CA GLY A 383 5.10 7.76 3.73
C GLY A 383 3.63 8.02 4.08
N ILE A 384 3.39 8.96 4.97
CA ILE A 384 2.05 9.41 5.40
C ILE A 384 1.94 10.93 5.34
N ALA A 385 0.72 11.46 5.40
CA ALA A 385 0.46 12.89 5.28
C ALA A 385 1.17 13.76 6.34
N GLN A 386 1.51 13.17 7.48
CA GLN A 386 2.18 13.82 8.62
C GLN A 386 3.72 13.81 8.50
N ASP A 387 4.27 13.05 7.55
CA ASP A 387 5.72 12.98 7.37
C ASP A 387 6.27 14.31 6.89
N LYS A 388 7.23 14.85 7.64
CA LYS A 388 8.01 16.05 7.28
C LYS A 388 9.47 15.68 7.22
N ASN A 389 10.12 15.93 6.10
CA ASN A 389 11.52 15.56 5.88
C ASN A 389 11.78 14.07 6.19
N ILE A 390 10.85 13.19 5.77
CA ILE A 390 10.98 11.74 5.88
C ILE A 390 10.69 11.17 4.50
N THR A 391 11.73 10.67 3.84
CA THR A 391 11.60 10.12 2.49
C THR A 391 10.95 8.73 2.54
N PRO A 392 9.94 8.42 1.69
CA PRO A 392 9.31 7.10 1.69
C PRO A 392 10.29 5.96 1.41
N GLY A 393 10.25 4.93 2.26
CA GLY A 393 11.07 3.72 2.14
C GLY A 393 12.56 4.01 1.89
N THR A 394 13.05 3.48 0.77
CA THR A 394 14.41 3.67 0.25
C THR A 394 14.45 4.52 -1.01
N ARG A 395 13.45 5.37 -1.24
CA ARG A 395 13.45 6.26 -2.40
C ARG A 395 14.51 7.35 -2.25
N ILE A 396 14.88 7.94 -3.37
CA ILE A 396 15.62 9.21 -3.39
C ILE A 396 14.63 10.32 -2.98
N PRO A 397 15.05 11.32 -2.18
CA PRO A 397 14.17 12.44 -1.81
C PRO A 397 13.57 13.12 -3.04
N ILE A 398 12.31 13.52 -2.93
CA ILE A 398 11.60 14.19 -4.03
C ILE A 398 12.30 15.51 -4.37
N GLY A 399 12.52 15.76 -5.66
CA GLY A 399 13.26 16.93 -6.15
C GLY A 399 14.78 16.70 -6.23
N GLU A 400 15.29 15.70 -5.51
CA GLU A 400 16.68 15.25 -5.57
C GLU A 400 16.87 14.09 -6.56
N GLU A 401 15.86 13.67 -7.33
CA GLU A 401 16.05 12.51 -8.21
C GLU A 401 17.13 12.77 -9.29
N PRO A 402 17.97 11.77 -9.63
CA PRO A 402 18.99 11.88 -10.67
C PRO A 402 18.42 12.39 -12.00
N LYS A 403 19.24 13.13 -12.75
CA LYS A 403 18.85 13.69 -14.05
C LYS A 403 18.44 12.58 -15.02
N GLU A 404 19.28 11.57 -15.15
CA GLU A 404 19.03 10.42 -16.02
C GLU A 404 18.13 9.40 -15.31
N LEU A 405 17.04 8.98 -15.97
CA LEU A 405 16.12 7.98 -15.43
C LEU A 405 16.84 6.66 -15.10
N ILE A 406 17.80 6.26 -15.94
CA ILE A 406 18.54 5.02 -15.75
C ILE A 406 19.33 5.00 -14.43
N ASP A 407 19.83 6.14 -13.98
CA ASP A 407 20.59 6.21 -12.72
C ASP A 407 19.65 6.09 -11.52
N GLN A 408 18.45 6.66 -11.60
CA GLN A 408 17.41 6.41 -10.58
C GLN A 408 17.04 4.91 -10.55
N LEU A 409 16.78 4.29 -11.71
CA LEU A 409 16.41 2.87 -11.77
C LEU A 409 17.52 1.96 -11.21
N ARG A 410 18.78 2.28 -11.50
CA ARG A 410 19.95 1.58 -10.93
C ARG A 410 20.07 1.77 -9.42
N HIS A 411 19.71 2.93 -8.89
CA HIS A 411 19.66 3.12 -7.45
C HIS A 411 18.53 2.26 -6.84
N CYS A 412 17.32 2.29 -7.41
CA CYS A 412 16.18 1.47 -6.97
C CYS A 412 16.51 -0.03 -6.92
N SER A 413 17.20 -0.57 -7.95
CA SER A 413 17.54 -2.01 -8.01
C SER A 413 18.43 -2.47 -6.85
N ARG A 414 19.18 -1.56 -6.22
CA ARG A 414 20.00 -1.89 -5.03
C ARG A 414 19.15 -2.31 -3.85
N PHE A 415 17.92 -1.79 -3.75
CA PHE A 415 17.07 -1.91 -2.57
C PHE A 415 15.83 -2.80 -2.79
N HIS A 416 15.29 -2.88 -4.01
CA HIS A 416 13.98 -3.49 -4.23
C HIS A 416 13.87 -4.98 -3.83
N LYS A 417 14.98 -5.70 -3.89
CA LYS A 417 15.11 -7.10 -3.46
C LYS A 417 14.81 -7.33 -1.97
N TYR A 418 14.99 -6.33 -1.10
CA TYR A 418 14.78 -6.50 0.34
C TYR A 418 13.31 -6.53 0.76
N PHE A 419 12.39 -6.07 -0.10
CA PHE A 419 11.01 -5.79 0.31
C PHE A 419 9.99 -6.71 -0.38
N PRO A 420 9.89 -8.00 0.00
CA PRO A 420 8.97 -8.95 -0.63
C PRO A 420 7.50 -8.53 -0.53
N SER A 421 7.12 -7.84 0.56
CA SER A 421 5.75 -7.30 0.72
C SER A 421 5.52 -5.99 -0.02
N GLY A 422 6.51 -5.42 -0.69
CA GLY A 422 6.30 -4.27 -1.56
C GLY A 422 7.27 -3.12 -1.34
N THR A 423 7.70 -2.58 -2.47
CA THR A 423 8.37 -1.30 -2.66
C THR A 423 8.18 -0.91 -4.11
N GLY A 424 8.19 0.38 -4.41
CA GLY A 424 8.09 0.84 -5.78
C GLY A 424 8.37 2.31 -5.93
N ASP A 425 8.58 2.70 -7.18
CA ASP A 425 8.88 4.06 -7.58
C ASP A 425 7.80 4.64 -8.50
N ILE A 426 7.76 5.97 -8.51
CA ILE A 426 6.74 6.77 -9.16
C ILE A 426 7.44 7.71 -10.14
N PHE A 427 7.06 7.63 -11.41
CA PHE A 427 7.67 8.38 -12.50
C PHE A 427 6.60 9.20 -13.21
N PRO A 428 6.45 10.50 -12.89
CA PRO A 428 5.71 11.41 -13.75
C PRO A 428 6.45 11.50 -15.10
N VAL A 429 5.72 11.36 -16.19
CA VAL A 429 6.28 11.38 -17.56
C VAL A 429 5.69 12.52 -18.37
N ASP A 430 6.49 13.08 -19.26
CA ASP A 430 6.08 14.17 -20.15
C ASP A 430 5.01 13.72 -21.17
N VAL A 431 4.11 14.65 -21.54
CA VAL A 431 2.99 14.42 -22.46
C VAL A 431 3.42 13.87 -23.83
N THR A 432 4.66 14.12 -24.27
CA THR A 432 5.17 13.62 -25.55
C THR A 432 5.20 12.09 -25.63
N VAL A 433 5.24 11.39 -24.48
CA VAL A 433 5.27 9.92 -24.42
C VAL A 433 4.00 9.27 -25.00
N HIS A 434 2.88 9.99 -25.08
CA HIS A 434 1.66 9.51 -25.74
C HIS A 434 1.85 9.15 -27.21
N LYS A 435 2.87 9.73 -27.87
CA LYS A 435 3.22 9.40 -29.26
C LYS A 435 3.98 8.07 -29.38
N ASN A 436 4.56 7.58 -28.29
CA ASN A 436 5.34 6.34 -28.26
C ASN A 436 5.21 5.60 -26.91
N PRO A 437 4.02 5.03 -26.59
CA PRO A 437 3.81 4.29 -25.34
C PRO A 437 4.70 3.02 -25.22
N GLN A 438 5.22 2.51 -26.34
CA GLN A 438 6.18 1.40 -26.34
C GLN A 438 7.43 1.73 -25.50
N PHE A 439 7.87 3.00 -25.50
CA PHE A 439 9.04 3.42 -24.73
C PHE A 439 8.89 3.16 -23.22
N VAL A 440 7.71 3.42 -22.66
CA VAL A 440 7.42 3.15 -21.24
C VAL A 440 7.41 1.65 -20.99
N LEU A 441 6.84 0.87 -21.91
CA LEU A 441 6.84 -0.59 -21.79
C LEU A 441 8.27 -1.16 -21.82
N ASP A 442 9.15 -0.62 -22.66
CA ASP A 442 10.56 -1.02 -22.72
C ASP A 442 11.30 -0.69 -21.41
N ILE A 443 10.99 0.45 -20.78
CA ILE A 443 11.48 0.79 -19.44
C ILE A 443 11.01 -0.24 -18.42
N VAL A 444 9.72 -0.60 -18.42
CA VAL A 444 9.16 -1.62 -17.50
C VAL A 444 9.91 -2.94 -17.67
N LYS A 445 10.07 -3.41 -18.91
CA LYS A 445 10.78 -4.66 -19.21
C LYS A 445 12.23 -4.62 -18.74
N GLY A 446 12.96 -3.55 -19.08
CA GLY A 446 14.37 -3.40 -18.69
C GLY A 446 14.56 -3.29 -17.18
N ALA A 447 13.65 -2.57 -16.50
CA ALA A 447 13.67 -2.46 -15.05
C ALA A 447 13.38 -3.80 -14.35
N PHE A 448 12.46 -4.60 -14.87
CA PHE A 448 12.17 -5.92 -14.29
C PHE A 448 13.29 -6.94 -14.53
N GLN A 449 14.00 -6.84 -15.66
CA GLN A 449 15.24 -7.59 -15.87
C GLN A 449 16.36 -7.17 -14.90
N ALA A 450 16.29 -5.96 -14.36
CA ALA A 450 17.19 -5.44 -13.33
C ALA A 450 16.65 -5.62 -11.90
N ASP A 451 15.70 -6.54 -11.69
CA ASP A 451 15.11 -6.88 -10.39
C ASP A 451 14.38 -5.72 -9.68
N LEU A 452 13.84 -4.75 -10.44
CA LEU A 452 12.88 -3.80 -9.87
C LEU A 452 11.52 -4.48 -9.68
N ARG A 453 10.87 -4.16 -8.55
CA ARG A 453 9.63 -4.80 -8.10
C ARG A 453 8.34 -4.19 -8.63
N TYR A 454 8.20 -2.86 -8.51
CA TYR A 454 6.94 -2.17 -8.78
C TYR A 454 7.19 -0.78 -9.34
N LEU A 455 6.54 -0.43 -10.44
CA LEU A 455 6.74 0.83 -11.15
C LEU A 455 5.40 1.48 -11.46
N SER A 456 5.31 2.79 -11.25
CA SER A 456 4.12 3.56 -11.58
C SER A 456 4.47 4.71 -12.50
N PHE A 457 3.69 4.88 -13.56
CA PHE A 457 3.84 5.96 -14.53
C PHE A 457 2.53 6.71 -14.64
N TYR A 458 2.60 8.03 -14.77
CA TYR A 458 1.44 8.88 -15.03
C TYR A 458 1.87 10.16 -15.73
N GLU A 459 0.98 10.74 -16.54
CA GLU A 459 1.22 12.03 -17.16
C GLU A 459 1.28 13.13 -16.09
N SER A 460 2.29 14.01 -16.15
CA SER A 460 2.49 15.08 -15.16
C SER A 460 1.28 15.99 -14.97
N ASP A 461 0.55 16.23 -16.06
CA ASP A 461 -0.57 17.18 -16.15
C ASP A 461 -1.94 16.53 -15.93
N GLY A 462 -1.96 15.22 -15.64
CA GLY A 462 -3.18 14.48 -15.35
C GLY A 462 -3.87 14.96 -14.05
N ASP A 463 -5.20 14.94 -14.04
CA ASP A 463 -5.99 15.24 -12.85
C ASP A 463 -5.86 14.13 -11.80
N VAL A 464 -5.83 12.87 -12.22
CA VAL A 464 -5.55 11.73 -11.33
C VAL A 464 -4.04 11.60 -11.17
N ILE A 465 -3.56 11.72 -9.94
CA ILE A 465 -2.13 11.65 -9.61
C ILE A 465 -1.85 10.52 -8.62
N ARG A 466 -0.63 9.98 -8.70
CA ARG A 466 -0.12 9.06 -7.70
C ARG A 466 0.70 9.83 -6.66
N VAL A 467 0.23 9.83 -5.42
CA VAL A 467 0.77 10.65 -4.33
C VAL A 467 2.07 10.04 -3.81
N THR A 468 1.96 8.93 -3.09
CA THR A 468 3.12 8.16 -2.64
C THR A 468 2.97 6.65 -2.77
N GLY A 469 1.74 6.19 -3.01
CA GLY A 469 1.35 4.78 -3.14
C GLY A 469 -0.12 4.60 -3.52
N TYR A 470 -0.96 5.60 -3.19
CA TYR A 470 -2.38 5.67 -3.55
C TYR A 470 -2.66 6.81 -4.54
N LEU A 471 -3.90 6.89 -5.01
CA LEU A 471 -4.34 7.86 -6.02
C LEU A 471 -5.20 8.97 -5.41
N ALA A 472 -5.08 10.17 -5.94
CA ALA A 472 -5.95 11.30 -5.62
C ALA A 472 -6.19 12.15 -6.87
N LYS A 473 -7.18 13.05 -6.80
CA LYS A 473 -7.45 14.02 -7.88
C LYS A 473 -6.98 15.40 -7.48
N ARG A 474 -6.23 16.08 -8.35
CA ARG A 474 -5.79 17.47 -8.15
C ARG A 474 -7.00 18.39 -7.91
N SER A 475 -8.03 18.24 -8.74
CA SER A 475 -9.28 18.99 -8.61
C SER A 475 -9.99 18.80 -7.26
N GLU A 476 -9.94 17.60 -6.66
CA GLU A 476 -10.50 17.36 -5.33
C GLU A 476 -9.63 17.94 -4.22
N ILE A 477 -8.29 17.88 -4.35
CA ILE A 477 -7.36 18.54 -3.42
C ILE A 477 -7.64 20.04 -3.37
N GLU A 478 -7.83 20.68 -4.52
CA GLU A 478 -8.15 22.12 -4.61
C GLU A 478 -9.48 22.47 -3.94
N LYS A 479 -10.52 21.63 -4.10
CA LYS A 479 -11.81 21.82 -3.41
C LYS A 479 -11.65 21.70 -1.90
N TYR A 480 -10.93 20.68 -1.44
CA TYR A 480 -10.68 20.48 -0.01
C TYR A 480 -9.93 21.66 0.61
N GLN A 481 -8.92 22.21 -0.08
CA GLN A 481 -8.17 23.40 0.35
C GLN A 481 -9.04 24.65 0.43
N LYS A 482 -10.11 24.76 -0.39
CA LYS A 482 -11.13 25.83 -0.30
C LYS A 482 -12.13 25.63 0.84
N GLY A 483 -12.01 24.54 1.60
CA GLY A 483 -12.91 24.19 2.71
C GLY A 483 -14.21 23.53 2.28
N GLU A 484 -14.30 23.09 1.01
CA GLU A 484 -15.43 22.30 0.51
C GLU A 484 -15.30 20.84 0.97
N SER A 485 -16.44 20.17 1.16
CA SER A 485 -16.45 18.74 1.44
C SER A 485 -16.10 17.96 0.18
N VAL A 486 -15.24 16.96 0.34
CA VAL A 486 -14.81 16.06 -0.73
C VAL A 486 -15.25 14.64 -0.42
N LEU A 487 -15.45 13.85 -1.47
CA LEU A 487 -15.98 12.49 -1.34
C LEU A 487 -14.93 11.53 -0.78
N GLN A 488 -13.72 11.54 -1.38
CA GLN A 488 -12.67 10.56 -1.11
C GLN A 488 -11.87 10.91 0.16
N ASN A 489 -11.65 9.92 1.04
CA ASN A 489 -10.84 10.09 2.27
C ASN A 489 -9.39 10.45 1.94
N THR A 490 -8.86 9.87 0.86
CA THR A 490 -7.46 10.03 0.46
C THR A 490 -7.14 11.43 -0.06
N THR A 491 -8.13 12.26 -0.37
CA THR A 491 -7.93 13.67 -0.71
C THR A 491 -7.26 14.43 0.42
N GLN A 492 -7.73 14.26 1.67
CA GLN A 492 -7.11 14.91 2.83
C GLN A 492 -5.65 14.47 3.03
N LEU A 493 -5.40 13.17 2.86
CA LEU A 493 -4.03 12.62 2.96
C LEU A 493 -3.14 13.21 1.86
N ALA A 494 -3.66 13.35 0.64
CA ALA A 494 -2.94 13.89 -0.50
C ALA A 494 -2.59 15.38 -0.33
N THR A 495 -3.49 16.16 0.29
CA THR A 495 -3.19 17.55 0.67
C THR A 495 -2.00 17.61 1.61
N GLY A 496 -2.00 16.84 2.70
CA GLY A 496 -0.87 16.82 3.64
C GLY A 496 0.42 16.30 3.02
N ALA A 497 0.36 15.28 2.16
CA ALA A 497 1.52 14.78 1.43
C ALA A 497 2.06 15.80 0.41
N THR A 498 1.20 16.64 -0.17
CA THR A 498 1.62 17.74 -1.06
C THR A 498 2.35 18.82 -0.26
N GLU A 499 1.80 19.20 0.90
CA GLU A 499 2.32 20.28 1.73
C GLU A 499 3.61 19.90 2.48
N ASN A 500 3.70 18.66 2.99
CA ASN A 500 4.81 18.22 3.83
C ASN A 500 5.84 17.35 3.09
N GLY A 501 5.40 16.61 2.07
CA GLY A 501 6.19 15.61 1.36
C GLY A 501 6.55 16.00 -0.07
N HIS A 502 6.18 17.20 -0.53
CA HIS A 502 6.54 17.74 -1.86
C HIS A 502 6.15 16.83 -3.04
N VAL A 503 5.11 16.00 -2.93
CA VAL A 503 4.80 14.95 -3.93
C VAL A 503 4.58 15.44 -5.37
N GLN A 504 4.29 16.73 -5.56
CA GLN A 504 4.11 17.34 -6.88
C GLN A 504 5.41 17.87 -7.50
N GLU A 505 6.52 17.85 -6.77
CA GLU A 505 7.83 18.38 -7.18
C GLU A 505 8.76 17.32 -7.77
N ARG A 506 8.25 16.09 -7.96
CA ARG A 506 8.99 14.98 -8.59
C ARG A 506 9.53 15.37 -9.96
N ARG A 507 10.76 14.96 -10.26
CA ARG A 507 11.35 15.16 -11.58
C ARG A 507 10.53 14.46 -12.67
N ILE A 508 10.06 15.23 -13.65
CA ILE A 508 9.38 14.74 -14.86
C ILE A 508 10.40 13.97 -15.73
N ARG A 509 9.98 12.81 -16.24
CA ARG A 509 10.78 11.85 -17.01
C ARG A 509 10.51 11.88 -18.50
#